data_AF-A0A1I0Y060-F1
#
_entry.id   AF-A0A1I0Y060-F1
#
_cell.length_a   1.000
_cell.length_b   1.000
_cell.length_c   1.000
_cell.angle_alpha   90.00
_cell.angle_beta   90.00
_cell.angle_gamma   90.00
#
_symmetry.space_group_name_H-M   'P 1'
#
loop_
_entity.id
_entity.type
_entity.pdbx_description
1 polymer ?
#
loop_
_entity_poly.entity_id
_entity_poly.type
_entity_poly.pdbx_seq_one_letter_code
_entity_poly.pdbx_strand_id
1 'polypeptide(L)'
;MINVLVTGAGGFIGKNLIERLQREKGVSVKPFYRGDDLSLLYKHLDKVDIIYHLAGVNRPQNNEEFASVNRGLTESIVSYLRAHQKTPKIVFSSSTQAELDTPYGLSKKAAEKVLKSYSMETGADVYIYQLPGVFGKWCRPHYNSVVATFCHELAHDRDIDIHDANKTLELVYIDDVVDSFTYCLNRKKTEETFYDHIHHTFHTTIGELAHRLHKIKDMRQSLIIPDLSDKLTKYLYTTYLSYLDENMFSYSLPAHQDERGSLVELIKSHQAGQVFMSTSRKGVIRGNHYHHTKVEKFCVIKGSANIKLRKIDSDELINYTISDENIAFVDIPPGYTHSIENVTDGEIIVLFWANELFDPDNPDTIPLNVQPNETDEKKG
;
A
#
# COMPACT_ATOMS: atom_id res chain seq x y z
N MET A 1 16.72 24.34 16.45
CA MET A 1 15.35 23.84 16.22
C MET A 1 14.85 24.52 14.95
N ILE A 2 14.45 23.75 13.94
CA ILE A 2 13.96 24.26 12.64
C ILE A 2 12.46 24.50 12.75
N ASN A 3 12.01 25.72 12.50
CA ASN A 3 10.61 26.10 12.50
C ASN A 3 10.03 25.94 11.10
N VAL A 4 9.04 25.07 10.97
CA VAL A 4 8.42 24.70 9.70
C VAL A 4 7.00 25.26 9.65
N LEU A 5 6.66 26.05 8.64
CA LEU A 5 5.28 26.42 8.35
C LEU A 5 4.71 25.48 7.28
N VAL A 6 3.55 24.88 7.51
CA VAL A 6 2.83 24.08 6.50
C VAL A 6 1.50 24.75 6.22
N THR A 7 1.35 25.40 5.07
CA THR A 7 0.04 25.92 4.62
C THR A 7 -0.74 24.84 3.90
N GLY A 8 -2.06 24.87 3.96
CA GLY A 8 -2.88 23.77 3.43
C GLY A 8 -2.76 22.51 4.29
N ALA A 9 -2.48 22.69 5.59
CA ALA A 9 -2.22 21.64 6.57
C ALA A 9 -3.33 20.59 6.66
N GLY A 10 -4.59 21.00 6.47
CA GLY A 10 -5.75 20.10 6.47
C GLY A 10 -5.96 19.32 5.17
N GLY A 11 -5.17 19.59 4.12
CA GLY A 11 -5.26 18.89 2.85
C GLY A 11 -4.57 17.52 2.87
N PHE A 12 -4.81 16.72 1.84
CA PHE A 12 -4.23 15.38 1.66
C PHE A 12 -2.70 15.35 1.85
N ILE A 13 -1.96 16.17 1.11
CA ILE A 13 -0.50 16.24 1.21
C ILE A 13 -0.08 16.81 2.57
N GLY A 14 -0.77 17.86 3.05
CA GLY A 14 -0.47 18.52 4.32
C GLY A 14 -0.56 17.59 5.52
N LYS A 15 -1.61 16.76 5.61
CA LYS A 15 -1.78 15.78 6.69
C LYS A 15 -0.63 14.77 6.71
N ASN A 16 -0.30 14.18 5.56
CA ASN A 16 0.78 13.20 5.45
C ASN A 16 2.15 13.82 5.77
N LEU A 17 2.41 15.04 5.29
CA LEU A 17 3.66 15.74 5.56
C LEU A 17 3.83 16.12 7.03
N ILE A 18 2.79 16.66 7.67
CA ILE A 18 2.84 17.05 9.08
C ILE A 18 3.13 15.84 9.97
N GLU A 19 2.45 14.72 9.71
CA GLU A 19 2.67 13.46 10.43
C GLU A 19 4.15 13.02 10.33
N ARG A 20 4.73 13.04 9.12
CA ARG A 20 6.14 12.71 8.91
C ARG A 20 7.10 13.67 9.59
N LEU A 21 6.85 14.97 9.49
CA LEU A 21 7.72 16.03 10.05
C LEU A 21 7.71 16.05 11.58
N GLN A 22 6.61 15.67 12.23
CA GLN A 22 6.54 15.58 13.69
C GLN A 22 7.49 14.53 14.27
N ARG A 23 7.94 13.57 13.46
CA ARG A 23 8.92 12.55 13.85
C ARG A 23 10.38 13.03 13.71
N GLU A 24 10.61 14.17 13.06
CA GLU A 24 11.96 14.71 12.85
C GLU A 24 12.49 15.41 14.11
N LYS A 25 13.65 14.97 14.59
CA LYS A 25 14.28 15.55 15.77
C LYS A 25 14.67 17.00 15.52
N GLY A 26 14.26 17.88 16.43
CA GLY A 26 14.60 19.30 16.34
C GLY A 26 13.78 20.09 15.32
N VAL A 27 12.69 19.54 14.80
CA VAL A 27 11.72 20.24 13.94
C VAL A 27 10.50 20.66 14.77
N SER A 28 10.06 21.91 14.61
CA SER A 28 8.83 22.44 15.19
C SER A 28 7.86 22.84 14.07
N VAL A 29 6.83 22.02 13.85
CA VAL A 29 5.82 22.24 12.81
C VAL A 29 4.74 23.22 13.29
N LYS A 30 4.42 24.19 12.43
CA LYS A 30 3.37 25.21 12.58
C LYS A 30 2.37 25.05 11.43
N PRO A 31 1.26 24.32 11.62
CA PRO A 31 0.27 24.15 10.58
C PRO A 31 -0.55 25.43 10.39
N PHE A 32 -0.98 25.68 9.15
CA PHE A 32 -1.92 26.74 8.79
C PHE A 32 -3.05 26.16 7.93
N TYR A 33 -4.27 26.23 8.45
CA TYR A 33 -5.48 25.61 7.90
C TYR A 33 -6.33 26.62 7.13
N ARG A 34 -7.29 26.10 6.35
CA ARG A 34 -8.29 26.94 5.71
C ARG A 34 -9.22 27.52 6.78
N GLY A 35 -9.39 28.84 6.79
CA GLY A 35 -10.20 29.56 7.77
C GLY A 35 -9.40 30.15 8.93
N ASP A 36 -8.11 29.83 9.04
CA ASP A 36 -7.22 30.49 10.00
C ASP A 36 -7.02 31.98 9.64
N ASP A 37 -6.87 32.81 10.68
CA ASP A 37 -6.67 34.24 10.54
C ASP A 37 -5.26 34.59 10.02
N LEU A 38 -5.15 35.64 9.19
CA LEU A 38 -3.86 36.06 8.64
C LEU A 38 -2.86 36.52 9.72
N SER A 39 -3.32 37.00 10.88
CA SER A 39 -2.42 37.32 11.99
C SER A 39 -1.65 36.09 12.49
N LEU A 40 -2.28 34.91 12.47
CA LEU A 40 -1.62 33.65 12.82
C LEU A 40 -0.56 33.29 11.78
N LEU A 41 -0.87 33.47 10.49
CA LEU A 41 0.09 33.29 9.41
C LEU A 41 1.32 34.16 9.61
N TYR A 42 1.14 35.46 9.84
CA TYR A 42 2.23 36.41 10.04
C TYR A 42 3.08 36.07 11.27
N LYS A 43 2.44 35.68 12.38
CA LYS A 43 3.14 35.17 13.57
C LYS A 43 3.99 33.95 13.28
N HIS A 44 3.55 33.05 12.40
CA HIS A 44 4.34 31.89 11.98
C HIS A 44 5.48 32.28 11.06
N LEU A 45 5.24 33.17 10.08
CA LEU A 45 6.27 33.70 9.19
C LEU A 45 7.38 34.43 9.94
N ASP A 46 7.12 34.89 11.17
CA ASP A 46 8.14 35.62 11.90
C ASP A 46 9.37 34.82 12.32
N LYS A 47 9.20 33.52 12.57
CA LYS A 47 10.26 32.65 13.08
C LYS A 47 10.52 31.47 12.14
N VAL A 48 9.97 31.50 10.93
CA VAL A 48 10.01 30.36 10.02
C VAL A 48 11.37 30.22 9.36
N ASP A 49 11.87 28.99 9.31
CA ASP A 49 13.10 28.63 8.59
C ASP A 49 12.75 28.04 7.21
N ILE A 50 11.64 27.30 7.13
CA ILE A 50 11.14 26.68 5.89
C ILE A 50 9.60 26.68 5.83
N ILE A 51 9.08 26.97 4.64
CA ILE A 51 7.64 27.00 4.33
C ILE A 51 7.33 25.89 3.33
N TYR A 52 6.47 24.95 3.70
CA TYR A 52 5.79 24.06 2.75
C TYR A 52 4.46 24.71 2.35
N HIS A 53 4.46 25.30 1.16
CA HIS A 53 3.30 25.98 0.62
C HIS A 53 2.44 25.02 -0.20
N LEU A 54 1.49 24.34 0.46
CA LEU A 54 0.58 23.35 -0.14
C LEU A 54 -0.83 23.88 -0.36
N ALA A 55 -1.14 25.06 0.19
CA ALA A 55 -2.41 25.73 -0.04
C ALA A 55 -2.53 26.13 -1.52
N GLY A 56 -3.60 25.69 -2.17
CA GLY A 56 -3.96 26.08 -3.51
C GLY A 56 -5.47 26.16 -3.65
N VAL A 57 -5.94 27.01 -4.56
CA VAL A 57 -7.36 27.06 -4.89
C VAL A 57 -7.67 25.89 -5.79
N ASN A 58 -8.16 24.81 -5.20
CA ASN A 58 -8.72 23.69 -5.95
C ASN A 58 -10.15 24.05 -6.34
N ARG A 59 -10.33 24.40 -7.62
CA ARG A 59 -11.60 24.47 -8.37
C ARG A 59 -12.71 25.28 -7.65
N PRO A 60 -12.82 26.60 -7.89
CA PRO A 60 -13.94 27.36 -7.33
C PRO A 60 -15.26 26.83 -7.90
N GLN A 61 -16.26 26.63 -7.04
CA GLN A 61 -17.64 26.35 -7.47
C GLN A 61 -18.36 27.62 -7.95
N ASN A 62 -17.84 28.82 -7.64
CA ASN A 62 -18.37 30.11 -8.08
C ASN A 62 -17.23 31.05 -8.50
N ASN A 63 -17.35 31.64 -9.68
CA ASN A 63 -16.36 32.58 -10.25
C ASN A 63 -16.38 33.97 -9.58
N GLU A 64 -17.43 34.32 -8.84
CA GLU A 64 -17.66 35.70 -8.37
C GLU A 64 -17.03 36.04 -7.01
N GLU A 65 -16.67 35.06 -6.18
CA GLU A 65 -16.00 35.30 -4.88
C GLU A 65 -14.52 35.72 -5.02
N PHE A 66 -13.98 35.74 -6.24
CA PHE A 66 -12.55 35.89 -6.49
C PHE A 66 -12.08 37.34 -6.69
N ALA A 67 -12.99 38.28 -6.93
CA ALA A 67 -12.59 39.59 -7.46
C ALA A 67 -12.34 40.68 -6.40
N SER A 68 -12.74 40.54 -5.13
CA SER A 68 -12.82 41.71 -4.24
C SER A 68 -12.17 41.66 -2.85
N VAL A 69 -11.57 40.56 -2.36
CA VAL A 69 -11.06 40.59 -0.95
C VAL A 69 -9.65 40.04 -0.67
N ASN A 70 -9.00 39.21 -1.50
CA ASN A 70 -7.63 38.78 -1.16
C ASN A 70 -6.74 38.55 -2.38
N ARG A 71 -5.63 39.29 -2.44
CA ARG A 71 -4.39 38.82 -3.08
C ARG A 71 -4.15 37.38 -2.64
N GLY A 72 -3.86 36.47 -3.58
CA GLY A 72 -3.70 35.04 -3.29
C GLY A 72 -2.75 34.81 -2.11
N LEU A 73 -2.95 33.73 -1.34
CA LEU A 73 -2.16 33.43 -0.14
C LEU A 73 -0.64 33.46 -0.41
N THR A 74 -0.20 33.04 -1.60
CA THR A 74 1.19 33.15 -2.07
C THR A 74 1.70 34.59 -2.07
N GLU A 75 0.91 35.54 -2.59
CA GLU A 75 1.26 36.97 -2.59
C GLU A 75 1.30 37.51 -1.16
N SER A 76 0.34 37.13 -0.31
CA SER A 76 0.32 37.55 1.10
C SER A 76 1.57 37.10 1.87
N ILE A 77 2.01 35.86 1.66
CA ILE A 77 3.26 35.33 2.25
C ILE A 77 4.45 36.13 1.73
N VAL A 78 4.59 36.24 0.41
CA VAL A 78 5.75 36.90 -0.22
C VAL A 78 5.81 38.39 0.13
N SER A 79 4.69 39.11 0.12
CA SER A 79 4.63 40.51 0.52
C SER A 79 5.07 40.71 1.97
N TYR A 80 4.64 39.84 2.88
CA TYR A 80 5.08 39.90 4.29
C TYR A 80 6.57 39.65 4.42
N LEU A 81 7.09 38.60 3.78
CA LEU A 81 8.51 38.24 3.82
C LEU A 81 9.40 39.35 3.24
N ARG A 82 8.98 39.97 2.11
CA ARG A 82 9.65 41.13 1.52
C ARG A 82 9.70 42.31 2.49
N ALA A 83 8.56 42.68 3.08
CA ALA A 83 8.47 43.82 4.00
C ALA A 83 9.36 43.66 5.24
N HIS A 84 9.60 42.42 5.67
CA HIS A 84 10.42 42.10 6.85
C HIS A 84 11.82 41.59 6.49
N GLN A 85 12.23 41.65 5.21
CA GLN A 85 13.54 41.20 4.72
C GLN A 85 13.90 39.76 5.14
N LYS A 86 12.91 38.86 5.11
CA LYS A 86 13.08 37.45 5.46
C LYS A 86 13.24 36.61 4.19
N THR A 87 14.05 35.56 4.27
CA THR A 87 14.38 34.66 3.16
C THR A 87 14.29 33.18 3.55
N PRO A 88 13.19 32.72 4.17
CA PRO A 88 13.04 31.31 4.50
C PRO A 88 13.06 30.48 3.22
N LYS A 89 13.46 29.21 3.34
CA LYS A 89 13.32 28.25 2.25
C LYS A 89 11.84 28.02 1.95
N ILE A 90 11.45 27.97 0.68
CA ILE A 90 10.06 27.71 0.27
C ILE A 90 10.00 26.48 -0.61
N VAL A 91 9.20 25.50 -0.21
CA VAL A 91 8.83 24.33 -1.01
C VAL A 91 7.38 24.50 -1.44
N PHE A 92 7.15 24.60 -2.74
CA PHE A 92 5.83 24.86 -3.31
C PHE A 92 5.30 23.64 -4.07
N SER A 93 4.10 23.20 -3.71
CA SER A 93 3.37 22.17 -4.43
C SER A 93 2.58 22.78 -5.59
N SER A 94 3.21 22.80 -6.77
CA SER A 94 2.57 23.09 -8.05
C SER A 94 1.97 21.82 -8.67
N SER A 95 1.60 21.87 -9.94
CA SER A 95 1.06 20.73 -10.68
C SER A 95 1.53 20.74 -12.12
N THR A 96 1.66 19.57 -12.74
CA THR A 96 1.90 19.43 -14.19
C THR A 96 0.81 20.13 -15.03
N GLN A 97 -0.40 20.30 -14.48
CA GLN A 97 -1.46 21.08 -15.11
C GLN A 97 -1.18 22.60 -15.20
N ALA A 98 -0.12 23.10 -14.55
CA ALA A 98 0.30 24.50 -14.68
C ALA A 98 0.71 24.88 -16.12
N GLU A 99 0.99 23.87 -16.95
CA GLU A 99 1.26 24.03 -18.38
C GLU A 99 -0.01 24.12 -19.23
N LEU A 100 -1.18 23.78 -18.67
CA LEU A 100 -2.46 23.78 -19.35
C LEU A 100 -3.23 25.08 -19.10
N ASP A 101 -3.97 25.55 -20.12
CA ASP A 101 -4.84 26.73 -20.06
C ASP A 101 -6.18 26.43 -19.35
N THR A 102 -6.10 25.91 -18.13
CA THR A 102 -7.24 25.73 -17.22
C THR A 102 -7.17 26.75 -16.09
N PRO A 103 -8.31 27.16 -15.46
CA PRO A 103 -8.27 28.09 -14.33
C PRO A 103 -7.35 27.62 -13.18
N TYR A 104 -7.29 26.31 -12.94
CA TYR A 104 -6.39 25.71 -11.95
C TYR A 104 -4.92 25.80 -12.37
N GLY A 105 -4.61 25.46 -13.62
CA GLY A 105 -3.26 25.58 -14.19
C GLY A 105 -2.73 27.00 -14.16
N LEU A 106 -3.55 27.96 -14.61
CA LEU A 106 -3.23 29.39 -14.60
C LEU A 106 -2.96 29.92 -13.18
N SER A 107 -3.75 29.49 -12.19
CA SER A 107 -3.54 29.86 -10.78
C SER A 107 -2.19 29.36 -10.25
N LYS A 108 -1.82 28.11 -10.55
CA LYS A 108 -0.52 27.53 -10.17
C LYS A 108 0.65 28.24 -10.87
N LYS A 109 0.54 28.49 -12.18
CA LYS A 109 1.54 29.23 -12.96
C LYS A 109 1.76 30.65 -12.45
N ALA A 110 0.70 31.34 -12.04
CA ALA A 110 0.80 32.67 -11.43
C ALA A 110 1.55 32.62 -10.08
N ALA A 111 1.24 31.65 -9.22
CA ALA A 111 1.95 31.45 -7.96
C ALA A 111 3.44 31.12 -8.15
N GLU A 112 3.77 30.27 -9.14
CA GLU A 112 5.17 30.00 -9.53
C GLU A 112 5.91 31.28 -9.91
N LYS A 113 5.28 32.16 -10.72
CA LYS A 113 5.88 33.44 -11.13
C LYS A 113 6.18 34.35 -9.94
N VAL A 114 5.24 34.45 -8.99
CA VAL A 114 5.39 35.26 -7.77
C VAL A 114 6.58 34.75 -6.93
N LEU A 115 6.68 33.44 -6.72
CA LEU A 115 7.76 32.83 -5.94
C LEU A 115 9.13 32.96 -6.62
N LYS A 116 9.19 32.81 -7.95
CA LYS A 116 10.42 33.01 -8.72
C LYS A 116 10.92 34.45 -8.63
N SER A 117 10.04 35.44 -8.82
CA SER A 117 10.40 36.86 -8.68
C SER A 117 10.90 37.16 -7.27
N TYR A 118 10.23 36.65 -6.24
CA TYR A 118 10.67 36.79 -4.85
C TYR A 118 12.07 36.21 -4.61
N SER A 119 12.36 35.01 -5.12
CA SER A 119 13.69 34.40 -5.00
C SER A 119 14.77 35.20 -5.73
N MET A 120 14.50 35.67 -6.96
CA MET A 120 15.45 36.49 -7.72
C MET A 120 15.76 37.82 -7.04
N GLU A 121 14.77 38.43 -6.37
CA GLU A 121 14.91 39.70 -5.67
C GLU A 121 15.62 39.58 -4.32
N THR A 122 15.44 38.48 -3.60
CA THR A 122 15.85 38.35 -2.19
C THR A 122 16.94 37.32 -1.94
N GLY A 123 17.20 36.43 -2.91
CA GLY A 123 18.09 35.28 -2.74
C GLY A 123 17.49 34.12 -1.93
N ALA A 124 16.19 34.14 -1.62
CA ALA A 124 15.53 33.04 -0.91
C ALA A 124 15.55 31.73 -1.73
N ASP A 125 15.82 30.61 -1.07
CA ASP A 125 15.75 29.29 -1.70
C ASP A 125 14.29 28.90 -1.97
N VAL A 126 13.96 28.68 -3.25
CA VAL A 126 12.61 28.26 -3.68
C VAL A 126 12.71 26.98 -4.51
N TYR A 127 11.95 25.97 -4.11
CA TYR A 127 11.79 24.68 -4.77
C TYR A 127 10.33 24.52 -5.23
N ILE A 128 10.13 24.36 -6.53
CA ILE A 128 8.81 24.24 -7.16
C ILE A 128 8.65 22.81 -7.68
N TYR A 129 7.71 22.08 -7.11
CA TYR A 129 7.36 20.73 -7.53
C TYR A 129 6.10 20.75 -8.38
N GLN A 130 6.22 20.48 -9.68
CA GLN A 130 5.07 20.28 -10.56
C GLN A 130 4.59 18.84 -10.45
N LEU A 131 3.73 18.57 -9.46
CA LEU A 131 3.28 17.22 -9.17
C LEU A 131 2.27 16.72 -10.21
N PRO A 132 2.36 15.45 -10.65
CA PRO A 132 1.30 14.79 -11.39
C PRO A 132 0.17 14.39 -10.42
N GLY A 133 -0.69 13.43 -10.78
CA GLY A 133 -1.78 12.98 -9.91
C GLY A 133 -1.27 12.32 -8.63
N VAL A 134 -1.35 12.99 -7.49
CA VAL A 134 -0.93 12.41 -6.21
C VAL A 134 -2.02 11.46 -5.69
N PHE A 135 -1.63 10.25 -5.29
CA PHE A 135 -2.55 9.26 -4.69
C PHE A 135 -1.99 8.64 -3.41
N GLY A 136 -2.89 8.15 -2.56
CA GLY A 136 -2.54 7.60 -1.25
C GLY A 136 -3.65 7.75 -0.22
N LYS A 137 -3.33 7.34 1.01
CA LYS A 137 -4.24 7.43 2.18
C LYS A 137 -4.63 8.88 2.49
N TRP A 138 -5.87 9.05 2.97
CA TRP A 138 -6.44 10.35 3.41
C TRP A 138 -6.69 11.36 2.29
N CYS A 139 -6.59 10.94 1.02
CA CYS A 139 -7.07 11.74 -0.09
C CYS A 139 -8.60 11.75 -0.10
N ARG A 140 -9.21 12.89 -0.45
CA ARG A 140 -10.67 13.03 -0.41
C ARG A 140 -11.29 12.45 -1.69
N PRO A 141 -12.23 11.50 -1.60
CA PRO A 141 -12.95 11.01 -2.77
C PRO A 141 -13.93 12.08 -3.31
N HIS A 142 -14.37 11.94 -4.56
CA HIS A 142 -15.31 12.86 -5.24
C HIS A 142 -14.88 14.33 -5.27
N TYR A 143 -13.57 14.58 -5.31
CA TYR A 143 -13.03 15.94 -5.35
C TYR A 143 -12.11 16.18 -6.56
N ASN A 144 -10.89 15.65 -6.51
CA ASN A 144 -9.89 15.86 -7.56
C ASN A 144 -8.96 14.66 -7.79
N SER A 145 -9.26 13.50 -7.19
CA SER A 145 -8.47 12.28 -7.35
C SER A 145 -9.37 11.13 -7.82
N VAL A 146 -9.08 10.61 -9.02
CA VAL A 146 -9.77 9.43 -9.56
C VAL A 146 -9.43 8.18 -8.74
N VAL A 147 -8.18 8.03 -8.29
CA VAL A 147 -7.75 6.91 -7.45
C VAL A 147 -8.51 6.91 -6.12
N ALA A 148 -8.61 8.05 -5.44
CA ALA A 148 -9.37 8.16 -4.19
C ALA A 148 -10.84 7.81 -4.38
N THR A 149 -11.44 8.29 -5.47
CA THR A 149 -12.85 8.05 -5.79
C THR A 149 -13.10 6.58 -6.09
N PHE A 150 -12.28 5.95 -6.94
CA PHE A 150 -12.44 4.53 -7.27
C PHE A 150 -12.22 3.64 -6.06
N CYS A 151 -11.19 3.91 -5.24
CA CYS A 151 -10.99 3.17 -4.00
C CYS A 151 -12.20 3.30 -3.05
N HIS A 152 -12.77 4.51 -2.92
CA HIS A 152 -13.95 4.73 -2.09
C HIS A 152 -15.16 3.97 -2.60
N GLU A 153 -15.53 4.12 -3.87
CA GLU A 153 -16.71 3.43 -4.44
C GLU A 153 -16.59 1.91 -4.29
N LEU A 154 -15.45 1.34 -4.69
CA LEU A 154 -15.21 -0.10 -4.62
C LEU A 154 -15.18 -0.64 -3.18
N ALA A 155 -14.63 0.12 -2.23
CA ALA A 155 -14.61 -0.26 -0.82
C ALA A 155 -16.02 -0.29 -0.18
N HIS A 156 -16.98 0.42 -0.77
CA HIS A 156 -18.38 0.47 -0.33
C HIS A 156 -19.31 -0.31 -1.27
N ASP A 157 -18.76 -1.25 -2.04
CA ASP A 157 -19.49 -2.10 -2.99
C ASP A 157 -20.34 -1.31 -4.01
N ARG A 158 -19.84 -0.15 -4.45
CA ARG A 158 -20.45 0.66 -5.50
C ARG A 158 -19.64 0.56 -6.80
N ASP A 159 -20.34 0.71 -7.92
CA ASP A 159 -19.74 0.72 -9.24
C ASP A 159 -18.94 2.00 -9.49
N ILE A 160 -17.86 1.89 -10.27
CA ILE A 160 -17.07 3.02 -10.74
C ILE A 160 -17.52 3.44 -12.14
N ASP A 161 -17.57 4.76 -12.37
CA ASP A 161 -17.92 5.32 -13.68
C ASP A 161 -16.64 5.61 -14.50
N ILE A 162 -16.57 5.03 -15.70
CA ILE A 162 -15.43 5.15 -16.62
C ILE A 162 -15.94 5.69 -17.95
N HIS A 163 -15.71 6.98 -18.20
CA HIS A 163 -16.06 7.60 -19.48
C HIS A 163 -15.07 7.28 -20.61
N ASP A 164 -13.77 7.20 -20.28
CA ASP A 164 -12.70 6.89 -21.24
C ASP A 164 -11.63 6.03 -20.55
N ALA A 165 -11.66 4.74 -20.85
CA ALA A 165 -10.73 3.75 -20.29
C ALA A 165 -9.28 3.92 -20.81
N ASN A 166 -9.08 4.54 -21.98
CA ASN A 166 -7.76 4.69 -22.60
C ASN A 166 -7.04 5.97 -22.17
N LYS A 167 -7.73 6.88 -21.49
CA LYS A 167 -7.13 8.09 -20.95
C LYS A 167 -5.95 7.75 -20.04
N THR A 168 -4.79 8.31 -20.35
CA THR A 168 -3.55 8.10 -19.61
C THR A 168 -3.53 8.93 -18.32
N LEU A 169 -2.88 8.37 -17.31
CA LEU A 169 -2.65 8.99 -16.02
C LEU A 169 -1.17 8.89 -15.69
N GLU A 170 -0.60 10.03 -15.31
CA GLU A 170 0.65 10.06 -14.57
C GLU A 170 0.33 10.24 -13.09
N LEU A 171 0.87 9.35 -12.26
CA LEU A 171 0.59 9.27 -10.83
C LEU A 171 1.88 9.29 -10.01
N VAL A 172 1.80 9.85 -8.81
CA VAL A 172 2.87 9.79 -7.81
C VAL A 172 2.29 9.39 -6.47
N TYR A 173 2.98 8.50 -5.76
CA TYR A 173 2.53 8.04 -4.46
C TYR A 173 2.86 9.06 -3.37
N ILE A 174 1.96 9.22 -2.40
CA ILE A 174 2.07 10.27 -1.38
C ILE A 174 3.34 10.18 -0.55
N ASP A 175 3.82 8.97 -0.24
CA ASP A 175 5.02 8.81 0.59
C ASP A 175 6.28 9.27 -0.19
N ASP A 176 6.32 9.07 -1.51
CA ASP A 176 7.41 9.59 -2.37
C ASP A 176 7.42 11.14 -2.37
N VAL A 177 6.24 11.77 -2.37
CA VAL A 177 6.10 13.25 -2.23
C VAL A 177 6.61 13.72 -0.88
N VAL A 178 6.17 13.05 0.19
CA VAL A 178 6.51 13.40 1.57
C VAL A 178 8.01 13.23 1.85
N ASP A 179 8.62 12.17 1.34
CA ASP A 179 10.06 11.93 1.46
C ASP A 179 10.86 12.99 0.72
N SER A 180 10.46 13.34 -0.51
CA SER A 180 11.10 14.42 -1.28
C SER A 180 10.98 15.77 -0.55
N PHE A 181 9.80 16.09 -0.03
CA PHE A 181 9.59 17.31 0.75
C PHE A 181 10.42 17.31 2.04
N THR A 182 10.48 16.20 2.76
CA THR A 182 11.26 16.09 4.00
C THR A 182 12.77 16.24 3.71
N TYR A 183 13.25 15.72 2.58
CA TYR A 183 14.63 15.89 2.13
C TYR A 183 15.00 17.39 1.96
N CYS A 184 14.05 18.24 1.57
CA CYS A 184 14.26 19.69 1.47
C CYS A 184 14.62 20.36 2.82
N LEU A 185 14.35 19.75 3.98
CA LEU A 185 14.74 20.32 5.28
C LEU A 185 16.24 20.65 5.33
N ASN A 186 17.08 19.68 4.94
CA ASN A 186 18.53 19.76 5.06
C ASN A 186 19.24 20.04 3.74
N ARG A 187 18.53 19.98 2.60
CA ARG A 187 19.10 20.25 1.28
C ARG A 187 19.56 21.71 1.20
N LYS A 188 20.78 21.93 0.71
CA LYS A 188 21.24 23.26 0.27
C LYS A 188 20.97 23.38 -1.23
N LYS A 189 20.61 24.57 -1.70
CA LYS A 189 20.46 24.82 -3.13
C LYS A 189 21.84 24.70 -3.79
N THR A 190 21.99 23.70 -4.67
CA THR A 190 23.24 23.42 -5.40
C THR A 190 23.18 23.83 -6.86
N GLU A 191 21.99 24.15 -7.36
CA GLU A 191 21.73 24.51 -8.76
C GLU A 191 20.89 25.78 -8.84
N GLU A 192 21.00 26.51 -9.96
CA GLU A 192 20.21 27.73 -10.22
C GLU A 192 18.75 27.43 -10.61
N THR A 193 18.37 26.15 -10.69
CA THR A 193 17.02 25.73 -11.09
C THR A 193 16.00 25.96 -9.97
N PHE A 194 14.78 26.36 -10.36
CA PHE A 194 13.63 26.49 -9.44
C PHE A 194 12.82 25.20 -9.33
N TYR A 195 12.90 24.36 -10.36
CA TYR A 195 12.07 23.18 -10.50
C TYR A 195 12.76 21.98 -9.86
N ASP A 196 11.95 21.20 -9.15
CA ASP A 196 12.36 19.96 -8.52
C ASP A 196 11.39 18.85 -8.89
N HIS A 197 11.88 17.62 -8.91
CA HIS A 197 11.15 16.49 -9.45
C HIS A 197 11.12 15.33 -8.47
N ILE A 198 10.01 14.60 -8.46
CA ILE A 198 9.95 13.31 -7.79
C ILE A 198 10.42 12.27 -8.79
N HIS A 199 11.48 11.53 -8.44
CA HIS A 199 12.12 10.59 -9.36
C HIS A 199 11.24 9.41 -9.77
N HIS A 200 10.23 9.09 -8.95
CA HIS A 200 9.41 7.91 -9.15
C HIS A 200 7.96 8.31 -9.43
N THR A 201 7.54 8.14 -10.68
CA THR A 201 6.15 8.31 -11.14
C THR A 201 5.67 7.03 -11.82
N PHE A 202 4.36 6.87 -11.87
CA PHE A 202 3.69 5.75 -12.52
C PHE A 202 2.87 6.23 -13.70
N HIS A 203 2.88 5.45 -14.77
CA HIS A 203 2.08 5.70 -15.95
C HIS A 203 1.09 4.55 -16.12
N THR A 204 -0.19 4.87 -16.24
CA THR A 204 -1.26 3.88 -16.42
C THR A 204 -2.42 4.49 -17.21
N THR A 205 -3.49 3.73 -17.43
CA THR A 205 -4.76 4.24 -17.98
C THR A 205 -5.86 4.13 -16.95
N ILE A 206 -6.98 4.81 -17.18
CA ILE A 206 -8.18 4.69 -16.32
C ILE A 206 -8.67 3.24 -16.27
N GLY A 207 -8.69 2.54 -17.40
CA GLY A 207 -9.12 1.14 -17.49
C GLY A 207 -8.21 0.19 -16.72
N GLU A 208 -6.89 0.37 -16.83
CA GLU A 208 -5.93 -0.46 -16.10
C GLU A 208 -5.95 -0.20 -14.59
N LEU A 209 -6.12 1.07 -14.19
CA LEU A 209 -6.33 1.44 -12.79
C LEU A 209 -7.59 0.75 -12.21
N ALA A 210 -8.70 0.83 -12.93
CA ALA A 210 -9.95 0.18 -12.55
C ALA A 210 -9.79 -1.34 -12.40
N HIS A 211 -9.20 -1.99 -13.40
CA HIS A 211 -8.94 -3.43 -13.40
C HIS A 211 -8.12 -3.88 -12.18
N ARG A 212 -7.05 -3.14 -11.84
CA ARG A 212 -6.22 -3.43 -10.66
C ARG A 212 -7.00 -3.29 -9.37
N LEU A 213 -7.81 -2.24 -9.23
CA LEU A 213 -8.61 -2.02 -8.03
C LEU A 213 -9.72 -3.05 -7.86
N HIS A 214 -10.34 -3.53 -8.94
CA HIS A 214 -11.27 -4.66 -8.89
C HIS A 214 -10.58 -5.93 -8.40
N LYS A 215 -9.40 -6.27 -8.95
CA LYS A 215 -8.62 -7.41 -8.46
C LYS A 215 -8.27 -7.28 -6.98
N ILE A 216 -7.91 -6.07 -6.53
CA ILE A 216 -7.63 -5.77 -5.12
C ILE A 216 -8.88 -5.99 -4.25
N LYS A 217 -10.04 -5.53 -4.69
CA LYS A 217 -11.32 -5.75 -3.99
C LYS A 217 -11.61 -7.25 -3.85
N ASP A 218 -11.42 -8.00 -4.94
CA ASP A 218 -11.72 -9.43 -5.02
C ASP A 218 -10.74 -10.31 -4.23
N MET A 219 -9.59 -9.76 -3.77
CA MET A 219 -8.64 -10.48 -2.90
C MET A 219 -9.30 -11.07 -1.66
N ARG A 220 -10.32 -10.40 -1.11
CA ARG A 220 -10.99 -10.85 0.12
C ARG A 220 -11.89 -12.07 -0.09
N GLN A 221 -12.34 -12.30 -1.32
CA GLN A 221 -13.16 -13.45 -1.69
C GLN A 221 -12.31 -14.58 -2.26
N SER A 222 -11.42 -14.25 -3.20
CA SER A 222 -10.56 -15.22 -3.88
C SER A 222 -9.38 -15.69 -3.04
N LEU A 223 -8.96 -14.89 -2.05
CA LEU A 223 -7.71 -15.02 -1.29
C LEU A 223 -6.45 -14.90 -2.17
N ILE A 224 -6.60 -14.55 -3.45
CA ILE A 224 -5.49 -14.42 -4.40
C ILE A 224 -4.89 -13.03 -4.25
N ILE A 225 -3.65 -12.97 -3.77
CA ILE A 225 -2.87 -11.74 -3.68
C ILE A 225 -2.30 -11.43 -5.08
N PRO A 226 -2.42 -10.19 -5.57
CA PRO A 226 -1.81 -9.79 -6.83
C PRO A 226 -0.28 -9.73 -6.70
N ASP A 227 0.41 -9.48 -7.82
CA ASP A 227 1.85 -9.27 -7.79
C ASP A 227 2.21 -7.98 -7.03
N LEU A 228 2.72 -8.13 -5.80
CA LEU A 228 3.14 -7.00 -4.96
C LEU A 228 4.59 -6.57 -5.21
N SER A 229 5.32 -7.24 -6.13
CA SER A 229 6.60 -6.72 -6.64
C SER A 229 6.38 -5.52 -7.57
N ASP A 230 5.21 -5.45 -8.21
CA ASP A 230 4.75 -4.25 -8.91
C ASP A 230 4.37 -3.15 -7.92
N LYS A 231 5.20 -2.09 -7.88
CA LYS A 231 5.07 -0.98 -6.93
C LYS A 231 3.73 -0.26 -7.05
N LEU A 232 3.18 -0.09 -8.26
CA LEU A 232 1.89 0.58 -8.44
C LEU A 232 0.78 -0.23 -7.77
N THR A 233 0.69 -1.54 -8.05
CA THR A 233 -0.28 -2.44 -7.40
C THR A 233 -0.13 -2.44 -5.89
N LYS A 234 1.10 -2.54 -5.40
CA LYS A 234 1.39 -2.48 -3.96
C LYS A 234 0.84 -1.20 -3.32
N TYR A 235 1.09 -0.04 -3.93
CA TYR A 235 0.63 1.24 -3.40
C TYR A 235 -0.88 1.46 -3.58
N LEU A 236 -1.47 0.93 -4.65
CA LEU A 236 -2.93 0.93 -4.84
C LEU A 236 -3.60 0.05 -3.79
N TYR A 237 -3.04 -1.10 -3.44
CA TYR A 237 -3.57 -1.99 -2.40
C TYR A 237 -3.60 -1.30 -1.04
N THR A 238 -2.48 -0.71 -0.61
CA THR A 238 -2.43 0.03 0.67
C THR A 238 -3.34 1.25 0.66
N THR A 239 -3.46 1.93 -0.48
CA THR A 239 -4.38 3.05 -0.67
C THR A 239 -5.82 2.58 -0.52
N TYR A 240 -6.22 1.51 -1.22
CA TYR A 240 -7.57 0.93 -1.16
C TYR A 240 -7.99 0.58 0.27
N LEU A 241 -7.12 -0.10 1.04
CA LEU A 241 -7.41 -0.45 2.43
C LEU A 241 -7.72 0.76 3.31
N SER A 242 -7.17 1.95 3.00
CA SER A 242 -7.44 3.18 3.75
C SER A 242 -8.84 3.78 3.52
N TYR A 243 -9.62 3.25 2.56
CA TYR A 243 -11.00 3.67 2.27
C TYR A 243 -12.05 2.67 2.77
N LEU A 244 -11.65 1.57 3.39
CA LEU A 244 -12.58 0.65 4.03
C LEU A 244 -13.19 1.30 5.28
N ASP A 245 -14.47 1.02 5.51
CA ASP A 245 -15.12 1.34 6.78
C ASP A 245 -14.47 0.54 7.93
N GLU A 246 -14.47 1.11 9.14
CA GLU A 246 -13.81 0.52 10.32
C GLU A 246 -14.34 -0.86 10.70
N ASN A 247 -15.62 -1.13 10.42
CA ASN A 247 -16.25 -2.44 10.62
C ASN A 247 -15.91 -3.46 9.53
N MET A 248 -15.21 -3.05 8.47
CA MET A 248 -14.82 -3.89 7.33
C MET A 248 -13.33 -4.26 7.36
N PHE A 249 -12.61 -4.03 8.45
CA PHE A 249 -11.20 -4.43 8.55
C PHE A 249 -10.99 -5.94 8.65
N SER A 250 -11.98 -6.69 9.14
CA SER A 250 -11.98 -8.15 9.17
C SER A 250 -12.92 -8.75 8.14
N TYR A 251 -12.63 -9.97 7.70
CA TYR A 251 -13.54 -10.81 6.92
C TYR A 251 -13.34 -12.27 7.32
N SER A 252 -14.41 -13.08 7.27
CA SER A 252 -14.36 -14.49 7.63
C SER A 252 -13.82 -15.34 6.49
N LEU A 253 -13.08 -16.39 6.84
CA LEU A 253 -12.58 -17.37 5.89
C LEU A 253 -13.46 -18.63 5.91
N PRO A 254 -13.82 -19.21 4.76
CA PRO A 254 -14.52 -20.48 4.70
C PRO A 254 -13.69 -21.59 5.37
N ALA A 255 -14.31 -22.35 6.28
CA ALA A 255 -13.68 -23.48 6.94
C ALA A 255 -14.37 -24.78 6.50
N HIS A 256 -13.59 -25.74 6.01
CA HIS A 256 -14.05 -27.10 5.75
C HIS A 256 -13.84 -27.93 7.00
N GLN A 257 -14.93 -28.32 7.67
CA GLN A 257 -14.88 -29.03 8.95
C GLN A 257 -15.49 -30.43 8.83
N ASP A 258 -14.84 -31.40 9.49
CA ASP A 258 -15.32 -32.76 9.65
C ASP A 258 -14.95 -33.31 11.04
N GLU A 259 -15.22 -34.59 11.29
CA GLU A 259 -14.91 -35.23 12.58
C GLU A 259 -13.41 -35.25 12.89
N ARG A 260 -12.56 -35.12 11.88
CA ARG A 260 -11.09 -35.18 12.00
C ARG A 260 -10.53 -33.82 12.40
N GLY A 261 -11.22 -32.71 12.10
CA GLY A 261 -10.81 -31.35 12.42
C GLY A 261 -11.29 -30.34 11.37
N SER A 262 -10.47 -29.34 11.07
CA SER A 262 -10.82 -28.28 10.11
C SER A 262 -9.71 -28.02 9.09
N LEU A 263 -10.06 -27.40 7.97
CA LEU A 263 -9.13 -26.84 6.99
C LEU A 263 -9.63 -25.47 6.54
N VAL A 264 -8.74 -24.48 6.52
CA VAL A 264 -9.02 -23.09 6.15
C VAL A 264 -7.94 -22.61 5.19
N GLU A 265 -8.34 -22.16 4.00
CA GLU A 265 -7.44 -21.49 3.08
C GLU A 265 -7.15 -20.06 3.58
N LEU A 266 -5.90 -19.61 3.51
CA LEU A 266 -5.51 -18.30 4.04
C LEU A 266 -5.18 -17.31 2.92
N ILE A 267 -4.17 -17.66 2.11
CA ILE A 267 -3.58 -16.79 1.09
C ILE A 267 -3.22 -17.64 -0.13
N LYS A 268 -3.50 -17.13 -1.32
CA LYS A 268 -3.15 -17.74 -2.61
C LYS A 268 -2.34 -16.75 -3.44
N SER A 269 -1.42 -17.27 -4.24
CA SER A 269 -0.62 -16.50 -5.19
C SER A 269 -0.23 -17.38 -6.36
N HIS A 270 -0.46 -16.92 -7.58
CA HIS A 270 0.02 -17.63 -8.77
C HIS A 270 1.55 -17.68 -8.85
N GLN A 271 2.26 -16.81 -8.11
CA GLN A 271 3.72 -16.71 -8.14
C GLN A 271 4.38 -17.42 -6.96
N ALA A 272 3.69 -17.51 -5.83
CA ALA A 272 4.23 -17.99 -4.58
C ALA A 272 3.42 -19.13 -3.96
N GLY A 273 2.47 -19.72 -4.69
CA GLY A 273 1.68 -20.85 -4.23
C GLY A 273 0.57 -20.49 -3.24
N GLN A 274 0.15 -21.46 -2.45
CA GLN A 274 -1.01 -21.37 -1.57
C GLN A 274 -0.63 -21.71 -0.13
N VAL A 275 -1.09 -20.89 0.81
CA VAL A 275 -0.99 -21.13 2.26
C VAL A 275 -2.36 -21.47 2.81
N PHE A 276 -2.44 -22.56 3.57
CA PHE A 276 -3.64 -22.99 4.25
C PHE A 276 -3.29 -23.56 5.62
N MET A 277 -4.28 -23.60 6.51
CA MET A 277 -4.15 -24.10 7.86
C MET A 277 -5.09 -25.27 8.05
N SER A 278 -4.66 -26.30 8.78
CA SER A 278 -5.58 -27.33 9.25
C SER A 278 -5.46 -27.55 10.74
N THR A 279 -6.58 -27.96 11.32
CA THR A 279 -6.61 -28.53 12.66
C THR A 279 -6.90 -30.02 12.57
N SER A 280 -6.31 -30.81 13.49
CA SER A 280 -6.56 -32.25 13.55
C SER A 280 -6.63 -32.72 14.99
N ARG A 281 -7.60 -33.59 15.32
CA ARG A 281 -7.76 -34.19 16.65
C ARG A 281 -6.71 -35.28 16.92
N LYS A 282 -6.53 -35.65 18.19
CA LYS A 282 -5.58 -36.70 18.60
C LYS A 282 -5.76 -37.98 17.77
N GLY A 283 -4.65 -38.55 17.27
CA GLY A 283 -4.63 -39.80 16.52
C GLY A 283 -5.17 -39.70 15.08
N VAL A 284 -5.65 -38.54 14.64
CA VAL A 284 -6.05 -38.32 13.25
C VAL A 284 -4.82 -38.39 12.35
N ILE A 285 -4.94 -39.19 11.29
CA ILE A 285 -3.98 -39.26 10.18
C ILE A 285 -4.59 -38.59 8.95
N ARG A 286 -3.83 -37.68 8.33
CA ARG A 286 -4.15 -37.06 7.03
C ARG A 286 -3.02 -37.34 6.03
N GLY A 287 -3.31 -37.26 4.74
CA GLY A 287 -2.34 -37.61 3.68
C GLY A 287 -2.64 -38.97 3.05
N ASN A 288 -1.67 -39.88 3.07
CA ASN A 288 -1.67 -41.16 2.35
C ASN A 288 -1.89 -40.98 0.84
N HIS A 289 -1.13 -40.05 0.27
CA HIS A 289 -1.08 -39.79 -1.16
C HIS A 289 0.30 -39.25 -1.53
N TYR A 290 0.59 -39.22 -2.83
CA TYR A 290 1.76 -38.57 -3.39
C TYR A 290 1.36 -37.63 -4.53
N HIS A 291 2.33 -36.83 -4.98
CA HIS A 291 2.20 -35.90 -6.09
C HIS A 291 3.30 -36.13 -7.13
N HIS A 292 3.04 -35.81 -8.40
CA HIS A 292 4.08 -35.84 -9.43
C HIS A 292 4.89 -34.53 -9.48
N THR A 293 4.24 -33.40 -9.28
CA THR A 293 4.83 -32.05 -9.43
C THR A 293 4.53 -31.15 -8.25
N LYS A 294 3.33 -31.27 -7.64
CA LYS A 294 2.98 -30.53 -6.44
C LYS A 294 3.96 -30.84 -5.32
N VAL A 295 4.42 -29.80 -4.63
CA VAL A 295 5.25 -29.91 -3.44
C VAL A 295 4.65 -29.07 -2.33
N GLU A 296 4.88 -29.50 -1.10
CA GLU A 296 4.34 -28.85 0.07
C GLU A 296 5.40 -28.64 1.15
N LYS A 297 5.12 -27.72 2.07
CA LYS A 297 5.88 -27.51 3.30
C LYS A 297 4.93 -27.57 4.48
N PHE A 298 5.19 -28.47 5.42
CA PHE A 298 4.40 -28.63 6.63
C PHE A 298 5.11 -27.97 7.81
N CYS A 299 4.37 -27.21 8.61
CA CYS A 299 4.88 -26.53 9.81
C CYS A 299 3.85 -26.63 10.93
N VAL A 300 4.20 -27.32 12.03
CA VAL A 300 3.34 -27.41 13.21
C VAL A 300 3.48 -26.13 14.03
N ILE A 301 2.36 -25.42 14.20
CA ILE A 301 2.28 -24.16 14.95
C ILE A 301 1.83 -24.40 16.40
N LYS A 302 1.05 -25.45 16.62
CA LYS A 302 0.60 -25.87 17.96
C LYS A 302 0.53 -27.39 18.07
N GLY A 303 1.06 -27.91 19.16
CA GLY A 303 1.17 -29.33 19.45
C GLY A 303 2.35 -29.98 18.71
N SER A 304 2.21 -31.26 18.41
CA SER A 304 3.24 -32.16 17.89
C SER A 304 2.62 -33.17 16.94
N ALA A 305 3.30 -33.42 15.83
CA ALA A 305 2.88 -34.33 14.78
C ALA A 305 4.03 -35.22 14.30
N ASN A 306 3.70 -36.44 13.90
CA ASN A 306 4.60 -37.31 13.16
C ASN A 306 4.28 -37.24 11.67
N ILE A 307 5.25 -36.85 10.86
CA ILE A 307 5.16 -36.86 9.40
C ILE A 307 5.95 -38.06 8.89
N LYS A 308 5.25 -38.95 8.18
CA LYS A 308 5.83 -40.15 7.59
C LYS A 308 5.90 -39.97 6.07
N LEU A 309 7.04 -40.32 5.47
CA LEU A 309 7.23 -40.33 4.02
C LEU A 309 7.79 -41.67 3.55
N ARG A 310 7.39 -42.10 2.36
CA ARG A 310 7.94 -43.28 1.68
C ARG A 310 7.99 -43.02 0.17
N LYS A 311 9.12 -43.32 -0.46
CA LYS A 311 9.25 -43.19 -1.92
C LYS A 311 8.33 -44.21 -2.62
N ILE A 312 7.72 -43.85 -3.74
CA ILE A 312 6.71 -44.71 -4.42
C ILE A 312 7.23 -46.11 -4.81
N ASP A 313 8.54 -46.26 -5.02
CA ASP A 313 9.23 -47.49 -5.44
C ASP A 313 10.11 -48.10 -4.32
N SER A 314 9.88 -47.72 -3.06
CA SER A 314 10.64 -48.18 -1.90
C SER A 314 9.72 -48.55 -0.73
N ASP A 315 10.21 -49.43 0.13
CA ASP A 315 9.60 -49.76 1.44
C ASP A 315 10.25 -48.98 2.60
N GLU A 316 11.29 -48.18 2.33
CA GLU A 316 11.97 -47.38 3.34
C GLU A 316 11.07 -46.26 3.87
N LEU A 317 10.79 -46.30 5.17
CA LEU A 317 9.96 -45.33 5.86
C LEU A 317 10.84 -44.26 6.53
N ILE A 318 10.59 -43.00 6.17
CA ILE A 318 11.21 -41.83 6.80
C ILE A 318 10.19 -41.21 7.75
N ASN A 319 10.61 -40.87 8.98
CA ASN A 319 9.74 -40.26 9.98
C ASN A 319 10.36 -38.97 10.55
N TYR A 320 9.58 -37.89 10.53
CA TYR A 320 9.91 -36.63 11.16
C TYR A 320 8.91 -36.34 12.28
N THR A 321 9.41 -36.08 13.49
CA THR A 321 8.59 -35.55 14.58
C THR A 321 8.84 -34.06 14.69
N ILE A 322 7.79 -33.25 14.49
CA ILE A 322 7.87 -31.79 14.58
C ILE A 322 6.81 -31.26 15.55
N SER A 323 7.14 -30.19 16.26
CA SER A 323 6.29 -29.60 17.29
C SER A 323 6.43 -28.08 17.37
N ASP A 324 5.56 -27.46 18.16
CA ASP A 324 5.61 -26.04 18.51
C ASP A 324 6.74 -25.66 19.47
N GLU A 325 7.39 -26.64 20.12
CA GLU A 325 8.62 -26.41 20.92
C GLU A 325 9.86 -26.16 20.05
N ASN A 326 9.89 -26.74 18.85
CA ASN A 326 10.96 -26.54 17.87
C ASN A 326 10.37 -26.42 16.47
N ILE A 327 9.92 -25.21 16.14
CA ILE A 327 9.27 -24.89 14.86
C ILE A 327 10.24 -25.17 13.71
N ALA A 328 9.83 -26.08 12.84
CA ALA A 328 10.59 -26.47 11.65
C ALA A 328 9.65 -26.74 10.47
N PHE A 329 10.18 -26.62 9.25
CA PHE A 329 9.51 -27.09 8.06
C PHE A 329 9.92 -28.53 7.74
N VAL A 330 8.96 -29.33 7.30
CA VAL A 330 9.22 -30.56 6.55
C VAL A 330 8.77 -30.34 5.12
N ASP A 331 9.73 -30.40 4.20
CA ASP A 331 9.45 -30.43 2.76
C ASP A 331 8.84 -31.76 2.37
N ILE A 332 7.77 -31.71 1.58
CA ILE A 332 7.11 -32.87 0.99
C ILE A 332 7.55 -32.96 -0.48
N PRO A 333 8.56 -33.78 -0.79
CA PRO A 333 9.06 -33.93 -2.15
C PRO A 333 8.06 -34.70 -3.03
N PRO A 334 8.05 -34.44 -4.35
CA PRO A 334 7.24 -35.21 -5.27
C PRO A 334 7.77 -36.65 -5.37
N GLY A 335 6.89 -37.60 -5.69
CA GLY A 335 7.23 -39.03 -5.74
C GLY A 335 7.43 -39.70 -4.38
N TYR A 336 7.06 -39.03 -3.28
CA TYR A 336 6.95 -39.62 -1.96
C TYR A 336 5.49 -39.59 -1.51
N THR A 337 4.95 -40.77 -1.19
CA THR A 337 3.71 -40.78 -0.42
C THR A 337 4.00 -40.31 1.00
N HIS A 338 3.10 -39.51 1.55
CA HIS A 338 3.30 -38.90 2.85
C HIS A 338 2.01 -38.86 3.66
N SER A 339 2.16 -38.81 4.98
CA SER A 339 1.06 -38.67 5.93
C SER A 339 1.51 -37.87 7.15
N ILE A 340 0.57 -37.21 7.80
CA ILE A 340 0.76 -36.50 9.06
C ILE A 340 -0.21 -37.02 10.11
N GLU A 341 0.31 -37.34 11.28
CA GLU A 341 -0.41 -37.90 12.41
C GLU A 341 -0.31 -36.97 13.62
N ASN A 342 -1.46 -36.61 14.21
CA ASN A 342 -1.47 -35.88 15.47
C ASN A 342 -1.12 -36.80 16.66
N VAL A 343 0.00 -36.53 17.33
CA VAL A 343 0.45 -37.24 18.54
C VAL A 343 0.25 -36.46 19.84
N THR A 344 -0.33 -35.27 19.76
CA THR A 344 -0.67 -34.42 20.91
C THR A 344 -1.93 -34.91 21.59
N ASP A 345 -1.97 -34.79 22.91
CA ASP A 345 -3.20 -34.98 23.69
C ASP A 345 -4.14 -33.77 23.57
N GLY A 346 -4.66 -33.55 22.36
CA GLY A 346 -5.44 -32.37 22.01
C GLY A 346 -5.52 -32.17 20.50
N GLU A 347 -5.94 -30.97 20.09
CA GLU A 347 -5.95 -30.57 18.69
C GLU A 347 -4.60 -29.94 18.30
N ILE A 348 -4.05 -30.35 17.16
CA ILE A 348 -2.87 -29.70 16.55
C ILE A 348 -3.30 -28.62 15.57
N ILE A 349 -2.44 -27.62 15.38
CA ILE A 349 -2.57 -26.63 14.31
C ILE A 349 -1.35 -26.75 13.41
N VAL A 350 -1.59 -26.98 12.13
CA VAL A 350 -0.54 -27.13 11.12
C VAL A 350 -0.77 -26.11 10.02
N LEU A 351 0.28 -25.36 9.71
CA LEU A 351 0.36 -24.48 8.57
C LEU A 351 0.97 -25.25 7.41
N PHE A 352 0.32 -25.15 6.26
CA PHE A 352 0.74 -25.77 5.01
C PHE A 352 1.03 -24.67 4.00
N TRP A 353 2.06 -24.91 3.20
CA TRP A 353 2.27 -24.21 1.95
C TRP A 353 2.33 -25.23 0.82
N ALA A 354 1.71 -24.94 -0.31
CA ALA A 354 1.82 -25.71 -1.55
C ALA A 354 2.34 -24.79 -2.67
N ASN A 355 3.14 -25.31 -3.60
CA ASN A 355 3.73 -24.52 -4.69
C ASN A 355 2.71 -24.02 -5.74
N GLU A 356 1.51 -24.60 -5.78
CA GLU A 356 0.45 -24.26 -6.73
C GLU A 356 -0.90 -24.18 -6.03
N LEU A 357 -1.88 -23.58 -6.71
CA LEU A 357 -3.25 -23.48 -6.22
C LEU A 357 -3.94 -24.82 -6.40
N PHE A 358 -4.85 -25.17 -5.48
CA PHE A 358 -5.65 -26.37 -5.63
C PHE A 358 -6.58 -26.28 -6.85
N ASP A 359 -6.44 -27.24 -7.78
CA ASP A 359 -7.33 -27.46 -8.92
C ASP A 359 -8.05 -28.82 -8.74
N PRO A 360 -9.36 -28.84 -8.47
CA PRO A 360 -10.10 -30.09 -8.27
C PRO A 360 -10.20 -30.95 -9.54
N ASP A 361 -10.09 -30.35 -10.73
CA ASP A 361 -10.14 -31.09 -12.00
C ASP A 361 -8.78 -31.74 -12.32
N ASN A 362 -7.69 -31.17 -11.80
CA ASN A 362 -6.32 -31.68 -11.96
C ASN A 362 -5.54 -31.63 -10.62
N PRO A 363 -5.92 -32.43 -9.62
CA PRO A 363 -5.43 -32.24 -8.24
C PRO A 363 -3.97 -32.65 -8.03
N ASP A 364 -3.33 -33.31 -9.00
CA ASP A 364 -2.02 -33.96 -8.90
C ASP A 364 -1.85 -34.75 -7.59
N THR A 365 -2.90 -35.43 -7.15
CA THR A 365 -2.95 -36.12 -5.85
C THR A 365 -3.38 -37.56 -6.06
N ILE A 366 -2.44 -38.49 -5.86
CA ILE A 366 -2.66 -39.92 -6.13
C ILE A 366 -2.64 -40.68 -4.79
N PRO A 367 -3.75 -41.36 -4.41
CA PRO A 367 -3.82 -42.15 -3.19
C PRO A 367 -2.77 -43.27 -3.17
N LEU A 368 -1.99 -43.35 -2.09
CA LEU A 368 -1.03 -44.42 -1.83
C LEU A 368 -0.71 -44.42 -0.33
N ASN A 369 -0.90 -45.54 0.37
CA ASN A 369 -0.58 -45.59 1.80
C ASN A 369 0.93 -45.48 2.05
N VAL A 370 1.31 -44.74 3.09
CA VAL A 370 2.72 -44.62 3.48
C VAL A 370 3.25 -45.93 4.05
N GLN A 371 2.42 -46.69 4.77
CA GLN A 371 2.74 -48.05 5.16
C GLN A 371 2.25 -49.04 4.09
N PRO A 372 3.11 -49.92 3.55
CA PRO A 372 2.67 -51.03 2.71
C PRO A 372 1.65 -51.88 3.48
N ASN A 373 0.56 -52.30 2.82
CA ASN A 373 -0.35 -53.25 3.43
C ASN A 373 0.36 -54.62 3.52
N GLU A 374 0.33 -55.28 4.69
CA GLU A 374 0.89 -56.64 4.89
C GLU A 374 0.27 -57.71 3.95
N THR A 375 -0.73 -57.37 3.15
CA THR A 375 -1.47 -58.29 2.28
C THR A 375 -0.89 -58.47 0.87
N ASP A 376 0.05 -57.64 0.42
CA ASP A 376 0.60 -57.75 -0.94
C ASP A 376 1.80 -58.71 -1.07
N GLU A 377 2.39 -59.18 0.05
CA GLU A 377 3.46 -60.20 0.03
C GLU A 377 2.96 -61.64 -0.22
N LYS A 378 1.65 -61.87 -0.40
CA LYS A 378 1.10 -63.21 -0.67
C LYS A 378 0.68 -63.45 -2.13
N LYS A 379 1.05 -62.56 -3.05
CA LYS A 379 0.86 -62.77 -4.50
C LYS A 379 2.18 -62.52 -5.25
N GLY A 380 3.12 -63.43 -5.09
CA GLY A 380 4.34 -63.56 -5.89
C GLY A 380 4.80 -65.00 -5.91
#